data_AF-D6R9Z8-F1
#
_entry.id   AF-D6R9Z8-F1
#
_cell.length_a   1.000
_cell.length_b   1.000
_cell.length_c   1.000
_cell.angle_alpha   90.00
_cell.angle_beta   90.00
_cell.angle_gamma   90.00
#
_symmetry.space_group_name_H-M   'P 1'
#
loop_
_entity.id
_entity.type
_entity.pdbx_description
1 polymer ?
#
loop_
_entity_poly.entity_id
_entity_poly.type
_entity_poly.pdbx_seq_one_letter_code
_entity_poly.pdbx_strand_id
1 'polypeptide(L)'
;MKLLHVFLLFLCFHLRFCKVTYTSQEDLVEKKCLAKKYTHLSCDKVFCQPWQRCIEGTCVCKLPYQCPKNGTAVCATNRRSFPTYCQQKSLECLHPGTKFLNNGTCTAEGKFSVSLKHGNTDSEGIVEVKLVDQDKTMFICKSSWSMREANVACLDLGFQQ
;
A
#
# COMPACT_ATOMS: atom_id res chain seq x y z
N MET A 1 41.36 -37.98 46.41
CA MET A 1 41.23 -37.93 44.93
C MET A 1 39.82 -38.26 44.39
N LYS A 2 38.89 -38.83 45.17
CA LYS A 2 37.52 -39.14 44.67
C LYS A 2 36.52 -37.98 44.82
N LEU A 3 36.67 -37.11 45.84
CA LEU A 3 35.75 -36.00 46.10
C LEU A 3 35.89 -34.83 45.10
N LEU A 4 37.10 -34.60 44.60
CA LEU A 4 37.39 -33.56 43.60
C LEU A 4 36.76 -33.89 42.23
N HIS A 5 36.72 -35.17 41.85
CA HIS A 5 36.08 -35.63 40.61
C HIS A 5 34.55 -35.54 40.67
N VAL A 6 33.94 -35.77 41.83
CA VAL A 6 32.49 -35.61 42.02
C VAL A 6 32.08 -34.14 41.90
N PHE A 7 32.89 -33.21 42.44
CA PHE A 7 32.66 -31.77 42.29
C PHE A 7 32.82 -31.29 40.83
N LEU A 8 33.84 -31.79 40.11
CA LEU A 8 34.05 -31.49 38.68
C LEU A 8 32.91 -32.02 37.79
N LEU A 9 32.34 -33.18 38.11
CA LEU A 9 31.17 -33.76 37.42
C LEU A 9 29.90 -32.95 37.69
N PHE A 10 29.69 -32.45 38.91
CA PHE A 10 28.56 -31.59 39.25
C PHE A 10 28.64 -30.21 38.57
N LEU A 11 29.83 -29.60 38.53
CA LEU A 11 30.08 -28.36 37.78
C LEU A 11 29.83 -28.52 36.27
N CYS A 12 30.24 -29.65 35.67
CA CYS A 12 29.92 -29.97 34.28
C CYS A 12 28.42 -30.19 34.02
N PHE A 13 27.68 -30.73 34.99
CA PHE A 13 26.23 -30.90 34.88
C PHE A 13 25.48 -29.57 34.97
N HIS A 14 25.90 -28.66 35.85
CA HIS A 14 25.31 -27.30 35.93
C HIS A 14 25.64 -26.42 34.72
N LEU A 15 26.83 -26.58 34.11
CA LEU A 15 27.19 -25.90 32.86
C LEU A 15 26.45 -26.43 31.63
N ARG A 16 25.96 -27.69 31.65
CA ARG A 16 25.11 -28.24 30.57
C ARG A 16 23.64 -27.85 30.68
N PHE A 17 23.15 -27.52 31.87
CA PHE A 17 21.75 -27.11 32.08
C PHE A 17 21.51 -25.61 31.91
N CYS A 18 22.56 -24.80 31.77
CA CYS A 18 22.44 -23.43 31.30
C CYS A 18 22.40 -23.39 29.76
N LYS A 19 21.46 -24.14 29.15
CA LYS A 19 20.88 -23.66 27.89
C LYS A 19 20.04 -22.45 28.29
N VAL A 20 20.68 -21.29 28.30
CA VAL A 20 19.95 -20.04 28.11
C VAL A 20 19.18 -20.27 26.81
N THR A 21 17.89 -20.56 26.92
CA THR A 21 16.97 -20.39 25.82
C THR A 21 16.93 -18.89 25.57
N TYR A 22 17.96 -18.39 24.88
CA TYR A 22 17.84 -17.20 24.07
C TYR A 22 16.65 -17.52 23.16
N THR A 23 15.54 -16.84 23.37
CA THR A 23 14.39 -16.86 22.49
C THR A 23 14.79 -16.18 21.19
N SER A 24 15.69 -16.80 20.42
CA SER A 24 16.13 -16.30 19.12
C SER A 24 15.33 -16.97 18.02
N GLN A 25 14.03 -16.74 18.01
CA GLN A 25 13.25 -16.86 16.78
C GLN A 25 12.05 -15.93 16.90
N GLU A 26 12.23 -14.67 16.49
CA GLU A 26 11.11 -13.78 16.19
C GLU A 26 10.38 -14.34 14.95
N ASP A 27 9.59 -15.39 15.13
CA ASP A 27 8.71 -15.94 14.09
C ASP A 27 7.45 -15.06 13.98
N LEU A 28 7.64 -13.83 13.48
CA LEU A 28 6.59 -12.82 13.35
C LEU A 28 5.58 -13.15 12.24
N VAL A 29 5.88 -14.14 11.38
CA VAL A 29 5.13 -14.41 10.14
C VAL A 29 4.59 -15.83 10.13
N GLU A 30 3.26 -15.96 10.04
CA GLU A 30 2.64 -17.29 10.06
C GLU A 30 2.66 -17.97 8.67
N LYS A 31 3.35 -19.11 8.55
CA LYS A 31 3.45 -19.87 7.28
C LYS A 31 2.10 -20.29 6.68
N LYS A 32 1.09 -20.56 7.51
CA LYS A 32 -0.25 -20.98 7.06
C LYS A 32 -0.98 -19.86 6.30
N CYS A 33 -0.83 -18.60 6.73
CA CYS A 33 -1.50 -17.47 6.09
C CYS A 33 -0.80 -17.06 4.79
N LEU A 34 0.52 -17.26 4.69
CA LEU A 34 1.28 -17.03 3.46
C LEU A 34 0.80 -17.93 2.31
N ALA A 35 0.39 -19.16 2.60
CA ALA A 35 -0.19 -20.06 1.60
C ALA A 35 -1.51 -19.51 1.00
N LYS A 36 -2.22 -18.64 1.73
CA LYS A 36 -3.46 -18.00 1.28
C LYS A 36 -3.23 -16.69 0.50
N LYS A 37 -2.03 -16.12 0.56
CA LYS A 37 -1.63 -14.89 -0.15
C LYS A 37 -2.65 -13.74 0.02
N TYR A 38 -3.04 -13.47 1.27
CA TYR A 38 -3.97 -12.38 1.57
C TYR A 38 -3.44 -11.03 1.09
N THR A 39 -4.31 -10.22 0.50
CA THR A 39 -4.00 -8.87 0.02
C THR A 39 -4.96 -7.84 0.62
N HIS A 40 -4.86 -6.59 0.19
CA HIS A 40 -5.84 -5.55 0.53
C HIS A 40 -7.27 -5.86 0.04
N LEU A 41 -7.44 -6.87 -0.83
CA LEU A 41 -8.74 -7.34 -1.31
C LEU A 41 -9.27 -8.53 -0.49
N SER A 42 -8.57 -9.02 0.52
CA SER A 42 -9.01 -10.17 1.31
C SER A 42 -9.79 -9.73 2.55
N CYS A 43 -11.12 -9.86 2.52
CA CYS A 43 -11.97 -9.40 3.63
C CYS A 43 -11.89 -10.27 4.89
N ASP A 44 -11.24 -11.43 4.82
CA ASP A 44 -10.89 -12.23 6.01
C ASP A 44 -9.85 -11.55 6.91
N LYS A 45 -9.17 -10.50 6.40
CA LYS A 45 -8.09 -9.79 7.11
C LYS A 45 -8.31 -8.29 7.22
N VAL A 46 -8.88 -7.64 6.22
CA VAL A 46 -9.05 -6.18 6.20
C VAL A 46 -10.44 -5.78 5.72
N PHE A 47 -10.93 -4.62 6.15
CA PHE A 47 -12.17 -4.08 5.62
C PHE A 47 -12.00 -3.67 4.15
N CYS A 48 -13.00 -3.98 3.33
CA CYS A 48 -13.06 -3.52 1.95
C CYS A 48 -13.20 -2.00 1.87
N GLN A 49 -12.73 -1.41 0.77
CA GLN A 49 -12.90 0.02 0.50
C GLN A 49 -14.39 0.39 0.37
N PRO A 50 -14.78 1.67 0.60
CA PRO A 50 -16.20 2.08 0.54
C PRO A 50 -16.91 1.75 -0.78
N TRP A 51 -16.19 1.80 -1.90
CA TRP A 51 -16.66 1.46 -3.25
C TRP A 51 -16.59 -0.04 -3.59
N GLN A 52 -16.30 -0.90 -2.60
CA GLN A 52 -16.25 -2.36 -2.72
C GLN A 52 -17.19 -3.02 -1.70
N ARG A 53 -17.53 -4.29 -1.92
CA ARG A 53 -18.26 -5.17 -0.99
C ARG A 53 -17.54 -6.51 -0.86
N CYS A 54 -17.65 -7.15 0.30
CA CYS A 54 -17.10 -8.48 0.54
C CYS A 54 -18.04 -9.55 -0.01
N ILE A 55 -17.53 -10.39 -0.90
CA ILE A 55 -18.22 -11.58 -1.44
C ILE A 55 -17.20 -12.71 -1.40
N GLU A 56 -17.53 -13.82 -0.74
CA GLU A 56 -16.67 -15.02 -0.68
C GLU A 56 -15.21 -14.72 -0.23
N GLY A 57 -15.04 -13.93 0.84
CA GLY A 57 -13.70 -13.60 1.35
C GLY A 57 -12.91 -12.60 0.50
N THR A 58 -13.49 -12.10 -0.61
CA THR A 58 -12.84 -11.15 -1.54
C THR A 58 -13.63 -9.85 -1.67
N CYS A 59 -12.92 -8.72 -1.70
CA CYS A 59 -13.47 -7.40 -1.95
C CYS A 59 -13.71 -7.20 -3.45
N VAL A 60 -14.99 -7.18 -3.85
CA VAL A 60 -15.43 -7.00 -5.23
C VAL A 60 -16.01 -5.59 -5.40
N CYS A 61 -15.80 -4.99 -6.57
CA CYS A 61 -16.30 -3.66 -6.90
C CYS A 61 -17.83 -3.59 -6.74
N LYS A 62 -18.32 -2.54 -6.08
CA LYS A 62 -19.75 -2.16 -6.13
C LYS A 62 -20.03 -1.48 -7.47
N LEU A 63 -21.30 -1.46 -7.88
CA LEU A 63 -21.77 -0.63 -8.98
C LEU A 63 -21.92 0.83 -8.52
N PRO A 64 -21.68 1.84 -9.38
CA PRO A 64 -21.65 3.24 -8.96
C PRO A 64 -22.95 3.69 -8.26
N TYR A 65 -24.10 3.21 -8.70
CA TYR A 65 -25.39 3.56 -8.09
C TYR A 65 -25.59 2.99 -6.67
N GLN A 66 -24.77 2.03 -6.23
CA GLN A 66 -24.79 1.48 -4.87
C GLN A 66 -23.98 2.32 -3.88
N CYS A 67 -23.23 3.33 -4.36
CA CYS A 67 -22.54 4.27 -3.50
C CYS A 67 -23.52 5.25 -2.83
N PRO A 68 -23.17 5.78 -1.64
CA PRO A 68 -23.87 6.92 -1.06
C PRO A 68 -23.91 8.11 -2.03
N LYS A 69 -25.06 8.79 -2.09
CA LYS A 69 -25.30 9.94 -2.97
C LYS A 69 -24.84 11.28 -2.38
N ASN A 70 -24.55 11.31 -1.08
CA ASN A 70 -24.02 12.49 -0.41
C ASN A 70 -22.51 12.60 -0.63
N GLY A 71 -22.03 13.74 -1.11
CA GLY A 71 -20.63 14.01 -1.36
C GLY A 71 -20.40 15.19 -2.30
N THR A 72 -19.14 15.48 -2.57
CA THR A 72 -18.71 16.52 -3.52
C THR A 72 -18.43 15.92 -4.89
N ALA A 73 -18.68 16.70 -5.94
CA ALA A 73 -18.33 16.32 -7.30
C ALA A 73 -16.82 16.10 -7.43
N VAL A 74 -16.42 15.18 -8.31
CA VAL A 74 -15.02 14.90 -8.65
C VAL A 74 -14.84 14.74 -10.15
N CYS A 75 -13.60 14.88 -10.62
CA CYS A 75 -13.22 14.65 -12.01
C CYS A 75 -12.26 13.46 -12.16
N ALA A 76 -12.43 12.70 -13.24
CA ALA A 76 -11.50 11.63 -13.63
C ALA A 76 -10.61 12.04 -14.82
N THR A 77 -9.57 11.25 -15.09
CA THR A 77 -8.58 11.50 -16.15
C THR A 77 -9.17 11.56 -17.57
N ASN A 78 -10.31 10.92 -17.81
CA ASN A 78 -11.06 11.02 -19.07
C ASN A 78 -11.94 12.28 -19.17
N ARG A 79 -11.74 13.26 -18.28
CA ARG A 79 -12.51 14.52 -18.18
C ARG A 79 -14.01 14.31 -17.95
N ARG A 80 -14.37 13.16 -17.37
CA ARG A 80 -15.74 12.89 -16.93
C ARG A 80 -15.90 13.33 -15.48
N SER A 81 -16.94 14.11 -15.22
CA SER A 81 -17.33 14.47 -13.86
C SER A 81 -18.24 13.39 -13.25
N PHE A 82 -18.05 13.12 -11.96
CA PHE A 82 -18.86 12.21 -11.16
C PHE A 82 -19.50 12.95 -10.00
N PRO A 83 -20.75 12.62 -9.64
CA PRO A 83 -21.44 13.22 -8.49
C PRO A 83 -20.69 13.08 -7.16
N THR A 84 -20.03 11.94 -6.92
CA THR A 84 -19.26 11.69 -5.69
C THR A 84 -17.99 10.90 -5.97
N TYR A 85 -17.00 11.01 -5.06
CA TYR A 85 -15.75 10.24 -5.13
C TYR A 85 -15.97 8.72 -5.16
N CYS A 86 -16.92 8.21 -4.38
CA CYS A 86 -17.23 6.77 -4.35
C CYS A 86 -17.65 6.25 -5.72
N GLN A 87 -18.45 7.02 -6.47
CA GLN A 87 -18.91 6.62 -7.80
C GLN A 87 -17.76 6.57 -8.82
N GLN A 88 -16.84 7.55 -8.76
CA GLN A 88 -15.65 7.55 -9.60
C GLN A 88 -14.77 6.33 -9.30
N LYS A 89 -14.46 6.06 -8.02
CA LYS A 89 -13.63 4.90 -7.63
C LYS A 89 -14.30 3.55 -7.88
N SER A 90 -15.63 3.48 -7.72
CA SER A 90 -16.43 2.30 -8.09
C SER A 90 -16.32 2.01 -9.58
N LEU A 91 -16.43 3.03 -10.44
CA LEU A 91 -16.25 2.86 -11.87
C LEU A 91 -14.80 2.49 -12.23
N GLU A 92 -13.81 3.13 -11.61
CA GLU A 92 -12.39 2.80 -11.81
C GLU A 92 -12.06 1.35 -11.42
N CYS A 93 -12.70 0.84 -10.36
CA CYS A 93 -12.58 -0.56 -9.95
C CYS A 93 -13.15 -1.51 -11.01
N LEU A 94 -14.30 -1.18 -11.61
CA LEU A 94 -14.93 -1.97 -12.68
C LEU A 94 -14.19 -1.87 -14.02
N HIS A 95 -13.67 -0.69 -14.32
CA HIS A 95 -12.99 -0.33 -15.56
C HIS A 95 -11.66 0.37 -15.24
N PRO A 96 -10.58 -0.40 -15.04
CA PRO A 96 -9.27 0.14 -14.72
C PRO A 96 -8.80 1.17 -15.75
N GLY A 97 -8.15 2.24 -15.27
CA GLY A 97 -7.57 3.30 -16.11
C GLY A 97 -8.29 4.65 -16.01
N THR A 98 -9.55 4.68 -15.53
CA THR A 98 -10.27 5.95 -15.26
C THR A 98 -9.89 6.49 -13.88
N LYS A 99 -8.63 6.94 -13.73
CA LYS A 99 -8.07 7.44 -12.45
C LYS A 99 -8.70 8.77 -12.04
N PHE A 100 -8.57 9.10 -10.76
CA PHE A 100 -8.93 10.41 -10.22
C PHE A 100 -8.01 11.51 -10.79
N LEU A 101 -8.57 12.71 -11.04
CA LEU A 101 -7.83 13.87 -11.53
C LEU A 101 -7.87 15.03 -10.53
N ASN A 102 -9.05 15.59 -10.26
CA ASN A 102 -9.20 16.71 -9.34
C ASN A 102 -10.53 16.65 -8.57
N ASN A 103 -10.55 17.35 -7.44
CA ASN A 103 -11.77 17.60 -6.69
C ASN A 103 -12.62 18.67 -7.39
N GLY A 104 -13.94 18.57 -7.30
CA GLY A 104 -14.88 19.45 -7.98
C GLY A 104 -15.17 19.02 -9.43
N THR A 105 -15.65 19.98 -10.22
CA THR A 105 -15.92 19.77 -11.64
C THR A 105 -14.62 19.68 -12.44
N CYS A 106 -14.69 19.08 -13.63
CA CYS A 106 -13.55 19.03 -14.52
C CYS A 106 -13.21 20.42 -15.05
N THR A 107 -11.93 20.73 -15.15
CA THR A 107 -11.41 21.91 -15.84
C THR A 107 -11.02 21.54 -17.27
N ALA A 108 -11.11 22.48 -18.21
CA ALA A 108 -10.84 22.20 -19.63
C ALA A 108 -9.36 21.88 -19.90
N GLU A 109 -8.45 22.54 -19.17
CA GLU A 109 -6.99 22.48 -19.38
C GLU A 109 -6.24 21.80 -18.23
N GLY A 110 -6.92 21.47 -17.13
CA GLY A 110 -6.27 20.91 -15.94
C GLY A 110 -5.65 19.55 -16.23
N LYS A 111 -4.34 19.44 -15.98
CA LYS A 111 -3.59 18.20 -16.17
C LYS A 111 -2.71 17.94 -14.95
N PHE A 112 -2.82 16.73 -14.41
CA PHE A 112 -1.89 16.20 -13.41
C PHE A 112 -0.79 15.40 -14.11
N SER A 113 0.45 15.53 -13.65
CA SER A 113 1.54 14.68 -14.12
C SER A 113 2.59 14.42 -13.06
N VAL A 114 3.04 13.17 -12.99
CA VAL A 114 4.19 12.73 -12.20
C VAL A 114 5.31 12.36 -13.17
N SER A 115 6.56 12.73 -12.84
CA SER A 115 7.73 12.33 -13.61
C SER A 115 8.96 12.15 -12.72
N LEU A 116 9.94 11.39 -13.20
CA LEU A 116 11.25 11.24 -12.57
C LEU A 116 12.28 12.02 -13.39
N LYS A 117 13.07 12.86 -12.72
CA LYS A 117 14.15 13.64 -13.34
C LYS A 117 15.52 13.29 -12.76
N HIS A 118 16.57 13.53 -13.53
CA HIS A 118 17.95 13.30 -13.11
C HIS A 118 18.25 11.83 -12.73
N GLY A 119 17.52 10.87 -13.30
CA GLY A 119 17.82 9.45 -13.21
C GLY A 119 18.68 8.98 -14.39
N ASN A 120 19.44 7.90 -14.21
CA ASN A 120 20.18 7.26 -15.29
C ASN A 120 19.32 6.28 -16.09
N THR A 121 18.25 5.78 -15.48
CA THR A 121 17.25 4.90 -16.10
C THR A 121 15.86 5.53 -16.04
N ASP A 122 14.89 4.94 -16.72
CA ASP A 122 13.47 5.34 -16.69
C ASP A 122 12.75 4.97 -15.38
N SER A 123 13.37 4.12 -14.56
CA SER A 123 12.83 3.62 -13.29
C SER A 123 13.41 4.31 -12.04
N GLU A 124 14.26 5.33 -12.22
CA GLU A 124 14.90 6.05 -11.11
C GLU A 124 14.92 7.57 -11.32
N GLY A 125 15.10 8.33 -10.25
CA GLY A 125 15.26 9.78 -10.32
C GLY A 125 14.61 10.51 -9.15
N ILE A 126 14.64 11.84 -9.22
CA ILE A 126 13.97 12.74 -8.28
C ILE A 126 12.53 12.97 -8.76
N VAL A 127 11.58 12.81 -7.84
CA VAL A 127 10.15 12.93 -8.13
C VAL A 127 9.78 14.39 -8.36
N GLU A 128 9.17 14.64 -9.51
CA GLU A 128 8.57 15.90 -9.93
C GLU A 128 7.07 15.74 -10.14
N VAL A 129 6.28 16.68 -9.60
CA VAL A 129 4.82 16.68 -9.71
C VAL A 129 4.34 18.01 -10.26
N LYS A 130 3.46 17.96 -11.26
CA LYS A 130 2.66 19.10 -11.74
C LYS A 130 1.21 18.90 -11.29
N LEU A 131 0.71 19.80 -10.47
CA LEU A 131 -0.67 19.79 -9.98
C LEU A 131 -1.63 20.32 -11.06
N VAL A 132 -2.91 19.92 -10.97
CA VAL A 132 -3.94 20.26 -11.97
C VAL A 132 -4.17 21.77 -12.10
N ASP A 133 -4.04 22.48 -10.99
CA ASP A 133 -4.28 23.92 -10.83
C ASP A 133 -3.02 24.77 -10.96
N GLN A 134 -1.86 24.17 -11.26
CA GLN A 134 -0.59 24.87 -11.29
C GLN A 134 0.21 24.57 -12.56
N ASP A 135 0.79 25.62 -13.14
CA ASP A 135 1.65 25.47 -14.32
C ASP A 135 3.09 25.08 -14.00
N LYS A 136 3.50 25.22 -12.74
CA LYS A 136 4.85 24.91 -12.30
C LYS A 136 4.95 23.47 -11.83
N THR A 137 6.03 22.81 -12.23
CA THR A 137 6.44 21.52 -11.69
C THR A 137 7.27 21.74 -10.42
N MET A 138 7.02 20.93 -9.39
CA MET A 138 7.69 21.04 -8.10
C MET A 138 8.27 19.71 -7.63
N PHE A 139 9.30 19.79 -6.80
CA PHE A 139 9.90 18.63 -6.13
C PHE A 139 9.14 18.26 -4.84
N ILE A 140 9.32 17.01 -4.41
CA ILE A 140 8.74 16.50 -3.16
C ILE A 140 9.77 16.50 -2.03
N CYS A 141 9.36 16.93 -0.85
CA CYS A 141 10.19 16.94 0.35
C CYS A 141 10.53 15.53 0.83
N LYS A 142 11.82 15.24 1.03
CA LYS A 142 12.27 13.95 1.60
C LYS A 142 11.71 13.66 2.99
N SER A 143 11.52 14.68 3.82
CA SER A 143 11.06 14.51 5.21
C SER A 143 9.66 13.92 5.34
N SER A 144 8.82 14.06 4.31
CA SER A 144 7.44 13.54 4.27
C SER A 144 7.26 12.41 3.25
N TRP A 145 8.35 11.79 2.80
CA TRP A 145 8.33 10.75 1.79
C TRP A 145 8.53 9.36 2.41
N SER A 146 7.58 8.45 2.18
CA SER A 146 7.64 7.07 2.66
C SER A 146 7.26 6.06 1.57
N MET A 147 7.29 4.76 1.90
CA MET A 147 6.85 3.70 1.00
C MET A 147 5.38 3.84 0.57
N ARG A 148 4.53 4.49 1.37
CA ARG A 148 3.12 4.70 1.02
C ARG A 148 2.97 5.55 -0.23
N GLU A 149 3.66 6.69 -0.27
CA GLU A 149 3.59 7.63 -1.40
C GLU A 149 4.42 7.11 -2.57
N ALA A 150 5.54 6.43 -2.31
CA ALA A 150 6.40 5.85 -3.34
C ALA A 150 5.68 4.80 -4.20
N ASN A 151 4.98 3.85 -3.57
CA ASN A 151 4.25 2.79 -4.29
C ASN A 151 3.17 3.38 -5.21
N VAL A 152 2.47 4.43 -4.76
CA VAL A 152 1.43 5.11 -5.54
C VAL A 152 2.03 5.90 -6.70
N ALA A 153 3.17 6.57 -6.49
CA ALA A 153 3.86 7.28 -7.57
C ALA A 153 4.32 6.33 -8.69
N CYS A 154 4.92 5.19 -8.33
CA CYS A 154 5.33 4.17 -9.30
C CYS A 154 4.12 3.58 -10.06
N LEU A 155 2.99 3.39 -9.39
CA LEU A 155 1.77 2.90 -10.02
C LEU A 155 1.21 3.87 -11.09
N ASP A 156 1.33 5.17 -10.88
CA ASP A 156 0.91 6.17 -11.88
C ASP A 156 1.90 6.28 -13.05
N LEU A 157 3.19 6.03 -12.78
CA LEU A 157 4.25 5.94 -13.80
C LEU A 157 4.20 4.63 -14.62
N GLY A 158 3.31 3.69 -14.27
CA GLY A 158 3.08 2.45 -15.03
C GLY A 158 3.76 1.20 -14.48
N PHE A 159 4.43 1.29 -13.32
CA PHE A 159 5.02 0.13 -12.65
C PHE A 159 3.98 -0.58 -11.78
N GLN A 160 3.64 -1.82 -12.11
CA GLN A 160 2.67 -2.61 -11.34
C GLN A 160 3.32 -3.27 -10.11
N GLN A 161 2.50 -3.53 -9.09
CA GLN A 161 2.88 -4.08 -7.79
C GLN A 161 2.36 -5.51 -7.59
#